data_AF-A0A9P5UWM5-F1
#
_entry.id   AF-A0A9P5UWM5-F1
#
_cell.length_a   1.000
_cell.length_b   1.000
_cell.length_c   1.000
_cell.angle_alpha   90.00
_cell.angle_beta   90.00
_cell.angle_gamma   90.00
#
_symmetry.space_group_name_H-M   'P 1'
#
loop_
_entity.id
_entity.type
_entity.pdbx_description
1 polymer ?
#
loop_
_entity_poly.entity_id
_entity_poly.type
_entity_poly.pdbx_seq_one_letter_code
_entity_poly.pdbx_strand_id
1 'polypeptide(L)'
;MVITYNVVGYPDTETGCFAVQINNAITKLVTNSTTFPLWSITLPGPAPSSGYKYLKLDPNGNTLLAENFTRSFLDPTSALATDYEVFDREVTDTKLPLVPLVYDPWEASKTKVFDDGVIATIHLTGDAGLWENMLMAPQEAQPMNANFRYINDKLVHSVDNITIGVSGKSSMEFNKQAIKLEFDTKVNQSFFSRPSVKLRSESSDPTMIREKLYIDMLNAVGVPTQQGAWVRVFMNSKAVGLYLMVDDIGNSFLKQTVHHGDPNVVRGSLWQMNAPEVEQQGDLRYLGPLATDYPKDCYKMKALGSNPVEAPMTQLIQLMKDLDDFKPLEMNGGEYWKSKLDVDGFLRNMAMEFLAGSWDAYW
;
A
#
# COMPACT_ATOMS: atom_id res chain seq x y z
N MET A 1 37.93 10.60 -4.17
CA MET A 1 36.47 10.55 -4.39
C MET A 1 36.13 9.13 -4.82
N VAL A 2 35.01 8.60 -4.32
CA VAL A 2 34.49 7.27 -4.67
C VAL A 2 32.99 7.41 -4.91
N ILE A 3 32.43 6.58 -5.79
CA ILE A 3 30.99 6.58 -6.10
C ILE A 3 30.47 5.15 -6.08
N THR A 4 29.32 4.97 -5.42
CA THR A 4 28.59 3.71 -5.42
C THR A 4 27.49 3.71 -6.47
N TYR A 5 27.54 2.77 -7.39
CA TYR A 5 26.51 2.54 -8.40
C TYR A 5 25.58 1.43 -7.93
N ASN A 6 24.27 1.64 -8.01
CA ASN A 6 23.25 0.76 -7.49
C ASN A 6 22.20 0.48 -8.57
N VAL A 7 21.90 -0.80 -8.81
CA VAL A 7 20.83 -1.20 -9.72
C VAL A 7 20.00 -2.34 -9.12
N VAL A 8 18.69 -2.18 -9.17
CA VAL A 8 17.70 -3.20 -8.84
C VAL A 8 17.39 -3.98 -10.10
N GLY A 9 17.58 -5.29 -10.08
CA GLY A 9 17.33 -6.12 -11.24
C GLY A 9 17.40 -7.62 -10.98
N TYR A 10 16.73 -8.37 -11.85
CA TYR A 10 16.68 -9.82 -11.83
C TYR A 10 17.43 -10.37 -13.06
N PRO A 11 18.52 -11.15 -12.87
CA PRO A 11 19.21 -11.78 -13.98
C PRO A 11 18.35 -12.90 -14.58
N ASP A 12 18.62 -13.27 -15.84
CA ASP A 12 17.86 -14.31 -16.55
C ASP A 12 18.21 -15.73 -16.05
N THR A 13 19.35 -15.86 -15.35
CA THR A 13 19.84 -17.10 -14.74
C THR A 13 20.35 -16.81 -13.33
N GLU A 14 20.43 -17.86 -12.50
CA GLU A 14 20.90 -17.76 -11.10
C GLU A 14 22.33 -17.20 -10.97
N THR A 15 23.17 -17.44 -11.97
CA THR A 15 24.57 -16.99 -12.01
C THR A 15 24.80 -15.78 -12.93
N GLY A 16 23.74 -15.24 -13.55
CA GLY A 16 23.80 -13.97 -14.25
C GLY A 16 24.00 -12.81 -13.29
N CYS A 17 24.42 -11.65 -13.80
CA CYS A 17 24.69 -10.48 -12.98
C CYS A 17 24.42 -9.17 -13.72
N PHE A 18 24.55 -8.05 -13.00
CA PHE A 18 24.52 -6.72 -13.58
C PHE A 18 25.92 -6.11 -13.61
N ALA A 19 26.14 -5.17 -14.54
CA ALA A 19 27.36 -4.39 -14.65
C ALA A 19 27.05 -2.92 -14.93
N VAL A 20 27.98 -2.04 -14.58
CA VAL A 20 27.95 -0.62 -14.96
C VAL A 20 29.01 -0.38 -16.03
N GLN A 21 28.65 0.34 -17.07
CA GLN A 21 29.57 0.80 -18.11
C GLN A 21 29.79 2.30 -18.00
N ILE A 22 31.08 2.69 -17.93
CA ILE A 22 31.54 4.07 -17.88
C ILE A 22 32.69 4.20 -18.88
N ASN A 23 32.61 5.13 -19.83
CA ASN A 23 33.65 5.32 -20.87
C ASN A 23 34.06 4.00 -21.57
N ASN A 24 33.06 3.15 -21.90
CA ASN A 24 33.22 1.80 -22.46
C ASN A 24 33.83 0.73 -21.53
N ALA A 25 34.33 1.09 -20.35
CA ALA A 25 34.79 0.13 -19.36
C ALA A 25 33.60 -0.48 -18.61
N ILE A 26 33.51 -1.81 -18.61
CA ILE A 26 32.43 -2.58 -17.95
C ILE A 26 32.96 -3.11 -16.62
N THR A 27 32.26 -2.80 -15.53
CA THR A 27 32.57 -3.33 -14.19
C THR A 27 31.37 -4.07 -13.63
N LYS A 28 31.56 -5.33 -13.21
CA LYS A 28 30.50 -6.16 -12.63
C LYS A 28 30.07 -5.61 -11.27
N LEU A 29 28.76 -5.59 -11.03
CA LEU A 29 28.16 -5.31 -9.73
C LEU A 29 27.98 -6.60 -8.95
N VAL A 30 27.90 -6.49 -7.63
CA VAL A 30 27.73 -7.62 -6.73
C VAL A 30 26.44 -7.48 -5.91
N THR A 31 25.87 -8.61 -5.53
CA THR A 31 24.75 -8.72 -4.60
C THR A 31 24.98 -9.95 -3.72
N ASN A 32 24.19 -10.08 -2.66
CA ASN A 32 24.13 -11.28 -1.84
C ASN A 32 22.68 -11.54 -1.40
N SER A 33 22.44 -12.60 -0.62
CA SER A 33 21.10 -12.97 -0.15
C SER A 33 20.40 -11.88 0.67
N THR A 34 21.14 -10.99 1.32
CA THR A 34 20.59 -9.90 2.15
C THR A 34 20.34 -8.60 1.37
N THR A 35 20.89 -8.45 0.17
CA THR A 35 20.68 -7.26 -0.69
C THR A 35 19.86 -7.55 -1.95
N PHE A 36 19.89 -8.76 -2.50
CA PHE A 36 19.19 -9.12 -3.73
C PHE A 36 17.69 -8.73 -3.74
N PRO A 37 17.15 -8.08 -4.78
CA PRO A 37 17.71 -7.85 -6.10
C PRO A 37 18.54 -6.56 -6.27
N LEU A 38 19.00 -5.92 -5.19
CA LEU A 38 19.88 -4.75 -5.28
C LEU A 38 21.34 -5.19 -5.51
N TRP A 39 21.90 -4.75 -6.63
CA TRP A 39 23.29 -4.94 -7.02
C TRP A 39 24.05 -3.63 -6.86
N SER A 40 25.27 -3.70 -6.34
CA SER A 40 26.07 -2.50 -6.08
C SER A 40 27.55 -2.69 -6.42
N ILE A 41 28.24 -1.59 -6.72
CA ILE A 41 29.71 -1.52 -6.77
C ILE A 41 30.18 -0.12 -6.40
N THR A 42 31.29 0.00 -5.68
CA THR A 42 31.95 1.28 -5.39
C THR A 42 33.21 1.40 -6.22
N LEU A 43 33.31 2.45 -7.03
CA LEU A 43 34.44 2.70 -7.92
C LEU A 43 35.19 3.97 -7.51
N PRO A 44 36.54 4.02 -7.68
CA PRO A 44 37.30 5.23 -7.47
C PRO A 44 37.07 6.25 -8.59
N GLY A 45 37.09 7.53 -8.24
CA GLY A 45 36.95 8.64 -9.18
C GLY A 45 35.73 9.53 -8.90
N PRO A 46 35.64 10.67 -9.60
CA PRO A 46 34.46 11.53 -9.57
C PRO A 46 33.32 10.97 -10.44
N ALA A 47 32.16 11.62 -10.39
CA ALA A 47 31.02 11.26 -11.23
C ALA A 47 31.39 11.47 -12.71
N PRO A 48 31.14 10.48 -13.58
CA PRO A 48 31.47 10.61 -15.00
C PRO A 48 30.57 11.65 -15.67
N SER A 49 31.18 12.68 -16.26
CA SER A 49 30.46 13.69 -17.07
C SER A 49 29.85 13.09 -18.35
N SER A 50 30.38 11.96 -18.82
CA SER A 50 29.85 11.17 -19.93
C SER A 50 28.58 10.39 -19.59
N GLY A 51 28.20 10.35 -18.31
CA GLY A 51 27.16 9.45 -17.81
C GLY A 51 27.63 7.99 -17.72
N TYR A 52 26.67 7.11 -17.44
CA TYR A 52 26.86 5.67 -17.27
C TYR A 52 25.64 4.89 -17.78
N LYS A 53 25.81 3.57 -17.93
CA LYS A 53 24.73 2.64 -18.31
C LYS A 53 24.82 1.36 -17.49
N TYR A 54 23.68 0.74 -17.20
CA TYR A 54 23.68 -0.63 -16.70
C TYR A 54 23.57 -1.66 -17.83
N LEU A 55 24.10 -2.85 -17.55
CA LEU A 55 24.10 -4.00 -18.44
C LEU A 55 23.65 -5.22 -17.64
N LYS A 56 22.87 -6.09 -18.28
CA LYS A 56 22.58 -7.44 -17.81
C LYS A 56 23.55 -8.39 -18.50
N LEU A 57 24.27 -9.19 -17.72
CA LEU A 57 25.30 -10.11 -18.20
C LEU A 57 24.89 -11.57 -18.02
N ASP A 58 25.33 -12.43 -18.93
CA ASP A 58 25.25 -13.89 -18.79
C ASP A 58 26.28 -14.41 -17.75
N PRO A 59 26.26 -15.70 -17.40
CA PRO A 59 27.23 -16.29 -16.47
C PRO A 59 28.70 -16.20 -16.92
N ASN A 60 28.94 -16.08 -18.23
CA ASN A 60 30.29 -15.93 -18.80
C ASN A 60 30.78 -14.48 -18.79
N GLY A 61 29.90 -13.52 -18.45
CA GLY A 61 30.18 -12.08 -18.48
C GLY A 61 29.92 -11.42 -19.83
N ASN A 62 29.29 -12.10 -20.78
CA ASN A 62 28.85 -11.49 -22.04
C ASN A 62 27.63 -10.62 -21.79
N THR A 63 27.51 -9.51 -22.52
CA THR A 63 26.34 -8.63 -22.44
C THR A 63 25.13 -9.29 -23.11
N LEU A 64 24.07 -9.51 -22.34
CA LEU A 64 22.77 -9.95 -22.84
C LEU A 64 21.90 -8.75 -23.23
N LEU A 65 21.86 -7.74 -22.35
CA LEU A 65 21.12 -6.50 -22.57
C LEU A 65 21.93 -5.31 -22.04
N ALA A 66 21.87 -4.19 -22.74
CA ALA A 66 22.40 -2.90 -22.29
C ALA A 66 21.31 -1.84 -22.40
N GLU A 67 21.25 -0.91 -21.45
CA GLU A 67 20.28 0.18 -21.49
C GLU A 67 20.45 1.02 -22.76
N ASN A 68 19.32 1.33 -23.41
CA ASN A 68 19.31 2.11 -24.64
C ASN A 68 19.45 3.62 -24.40
N PHE A 69 19.29 4.08 -23.16
CA PHE A 69 19.54 5.46 -22.69
C PHE A 69 20.86 5.55 -21.91
N THR A 70 21.29 6.78 -21.59
CA THR A 70 22.47 7.07 -20.76
C THR A 70 22.00 7.76 -19.49
N ARG A 71 22.41 7.26 -18.33
CA ARG A 71 22.11 7.84 -17.02
C ARG A 71 23.11 8.94 -16.67
N SER A 72 22.67 9.90 -15.87
CA SER A 72 23.49 11.02 -15.42
C SER A 72 23.17 11.39 -13.97
N PHE A 73 24.18 11.85 -13.24
CA PHE A 73 23.99 12.41 -11.90
C PHE A 73 23.31 13.77 -11.97
N LEU A 74 22.35 14.01 -11.07
CA LEU A 74 21.73 15.33 -10.91
C LEU A 74 22.76 16.39 -10.45
N ASP A 75 23.62 16.03 -9.49
CA ASP A 75 24.78 16.83 -9.08
C ASP A 75 26.06 15.97 -9.08
N PRO A 76 26.83 15.99 -10.19
CA PRO A 76 28.08 15.23 -10.30
C PRO A 76 29.16 15.65 -9.30
N THR A 77 29.09 16.86 -8.74
CA THR A 77 30.18 17.42 -7.91
C THR A 77 30.13 16.94 -6.47
N SER A 78 28.94 16.56 -5.98
CA SER A 78 28.71 16.11 -4.61
C SER A 78 28.26 14.64 -4.51
N ALA A 79 27.95 13.99 -5.63
CA ALA A 79 27.46 12.61 -5.65
C ALA A 79 28.44 11.62 -5.00
N LEU A 80 27.89 10.82 -4.07
CA LEU A 80 28.57 9.68 -3.44
C LEU A 80 27.98 8.33 -3.87
N ALA A 81 26.75 8.34 -4.40
CA ALA A 81 26.07 7.16 -4.90
C ALA A 81 25.01 7.54 -5.94
N THR A 82 24.62 6.58 -6.78
CA THR A 82 23.35 6.63 -7.51
C THR A 82 22.21 6.23 -6.57
N ASP A 83 20.98 6.62 -6.91
CA ASP A 83 19.78 6.03 -6.31
C ASP A 83 19.74 4.51 -6.61
N TYR A 84 18.82 3.79 -5.98
CA TYR A 84 18.53 2.38 -6.26
C TYR A 84 17.70 2.29 -7.54
N GLU A 85 18.38 2.50 -8.66
CA GLU A 85 17.78 2.59 -9.99
C GLU A 85 17.27 1.22 -10.46
N VAL A 86 16.10 1.16 -11.09
CA VAL A 86 15.61 -0.08 -11.68
C VAL A 86 16.21 -0.23 -13.07
N PHE A 87 16.81 -1.39 -13.35
CA PHE A 87 17.38 -1.69 -14.67
C PHE A 87 16.36 -1.46 -15.79
N ASP A 88 16.80 -0.83 -16.88
CA ASP A 88 15.97 -0.53 -18.06
C ASP A 88 14.76 0.39 -17.77
N ARG A 89 14.85 1.17 -16.68
CA ARG A 89 13.93 2.27 -16.37
C ARG A 89 14.70 3.57 -16.26
N GLU A 90 14.49 4.46 -17.23
CA GLU A 90 15.16 5.77 -17.30
C GLU A 90 14.83 6.67 -16.11
N VAL A 91 13.57 6.68 -15.69
CA VAL A 91 13.08 7.57 -14.61
C VAL A 91 12.94 6.80 -13.29
N THR A 92 13.86 7.04 -12.37
CA THR A 92 13.85 6.44 -11.01
C THR A 92 12.85 7.14 -10.09
N ASP A 93 12.89 8.47 -10.07
CA ASP A 93 12.05 9.36 -9.28
C ASP A 93 11.45 10.42 -10.20
N THR A 94 10.18 10.76 -10.00
CA THR A 94 9.47 11.79 -10.76
C THR A 94 8.52 12.57 -9.86
N LYS A 95 8.12 13.76 -10.30
CA LYS A 95 7.08 14.53 -9.60
C LYS A 95 5.78 14.44 -10.38
N LEU A 96 4.78 13.78 -9.79
CA LEU A 96 3.43 13.76 -10.33
C LEU A 96 2.69 15.08 -10.04
N PRO A 97 1.79 15.51 -10.94
CA PRO A 97 0.89 16.62 -10.64
C PRO A 97 -0.01 16.25 -9.47
N LEU A 98 -0.16 17.18 -8.51
CA LEU A 98 -1.03 16.99 -7.36
C LEU A 98 -2.47 17.30 -7.73
N VAL A 99 -3.42 16.57 -7.12
CA VAL A 99 -4.83 16.96 -7.12
C VAL A 99 -4.93 18.34 -6.44
N PRO A 100 -5.61 19.33 -7.05
CA PRO A 100 -5.78 20.64 -6.43
C PRO A 100 -6.43 20.53 -5.06
N LEU A 101 -5.82 21.15 -4.05
CA LEU A 101 -6.38 21.22 -2.71
C LEU A 101 -7.61 22.12 -2.72
N VAL A 102 -8.73 21.59 -2.20
CA VAL A 102 -9.97 22.36 -1.99
C VAL A 102 -10.10 22.75 -0.52
N TYR A 103 -9.62 21.89 0.37
CA TYR A 103 -9.55 22.10 1.81
C TYR A 103 -8.11 21.84 2.29
N ASP A 104 -7.85 22.17 3.55
CA ASP A 104 -6.65 21.67 4.21
C ASP A 104 -6.65 20.13 4.14
N PRO A 105 -5.60 19.52 3.57
CA PRO A 105 -5.57 18.08 3.39
C PRO A 105 -5.50 17.39 4.74
N TRP A 106 -6.07 16.19 4.82
CA TRP A 106 -5.94 15.38 6.02
C TRP A 106 -4.47 15.01 6.20
N GLU A 107 -3.88 15.29 7.37
CA GLU A 107 -2.47 14.96 7.61
C GLU A 107 -2.29 13.43 7.69
N ALA A 108 -1.89 12.85 6.56
CA ALA A 108 -1.57 11.44 6.45
C ALA A 108 -0.36 11.07 7.33
N SER A 109 -0.28 9.79 7.73
CA SER A 109 0.82 9.34 8.57
C SER A 109 2.17 9.45 7.84
N LYS A 110 3.10 10.19 8.45
CA LYS A 110 4.47 10.38 7.93
C LYS A 110 5.20 9.05 7.86
N THR A 111 5.65 8.67 6.66
CA THR A 111 6.23 7.35 6.40
C THR A 111 7.14 7.36 5.19
N LYS A 112 7.97 6.32 5.04
CA LYS A 112 8.94 6.17 3.93
C LYS A 112 8.44 5.31 2.76
N VAL A 113 7.17 4.88 2.79
CA VAL A 113 6.65 3.80 1.92
C VAL A 113 5.49 4.20 1.02
N PHE A 114 5.01 5.44 1.13
CA PHE A 114 3.97 6.01 0.28
C PHE A 114 4.50 7.23 -0.44
N ASP A 115 5.49 7.00 -1.30
CA ASP A 115 6.07 8.02 -2.16
C ASP A 115 5.52 7.85 -3.58
N ASP A 116 4.79 8.85 -4.05
CA ASP A 116 4.17 8.84 -5.38
C ASP A 116 5.17 9.03 -6.52
N GLY A 117 6.37 9.55 -6.23
CA GLY A 117 7.40 9.77 -7.23
C GLY A 117 8.16 8.51 -7.63
N VAL A 118 8.09 7.47 -6.79
CA VAL A 118 8.87 6.25 -6.95
C VAL A 118 7.94 5.05 -7.01
N ILE A 119 8.22 4.14 -7.94
CA ILE A 119 7.60 2.81 -7.93
C ILE A 119 8.59 1.88 -7.26
N ALA A 120 8.31 1.50 -6.01
CA ALA A 120 9.19 0.62 -5.24
C ALA A 120 9.09 -0.85 -5.72
N THR A 121 10.06 -1.66 -5.32
CA THR A 121 10.11 -3.10 -5.56
C THR A 121 9.87 -3.85 -4.25
N ILE A 122 8.88 -4.73 -4.24
CA ILE A 122 8.67 -5.73 -3.21
C ILE A 122 9.18 -7.07 -3.74
N HIS A 123 10.21 -7.60 -3.12
CA HIS A 123 10.74 -8.94 -3.38
C HIS A 123 10.33 -9.87 -2.24
N LEU A 124 9.60 -10.92 -2.59
CA LEU A 124 9.12 -11.96 -1.70
C LEU A 124 9.84 -13.27 -1.99
N THR A 125 10.18 -14.01 -0.92
CA THR A 125 10.77 -15.34 -1.02
C THR A 125 10.06 -16.29 -0.09
N GLY A 126 9.51 -17.38 -0.62
CA GLY A 126 8.74 -18.34 0.18
C GLY A 126 8.41 -19.62 -0.60
N ASP A 127 7.55 -20.46 -0.02
CA ASP A 127 7.15 -21.73 -0.63
C ASP A 127 6.41 -21.53 -1.98
N ALA A 128 6.97 -22.07 -3.05
CA ALA A 128 6.42 -21.90 -4.40
C ALA A 128 5.09 -22.63 -4.61
N GLY A 129 4.87 -23.77 -3.95
CA GLY A 129 3.64 -24.56 -4.07
C GLY A 129 2.48 -23.91 -3.33
N LEU A 130 2.72 -23.38 -2.13
CA LEU A 130 1.72 -22.59 -1.40
C LEU A 130 1.37 -21.31 -2.17
N TRP A 131 2.36 -20.62 -2.75
CA TRP A 131 2.12 -19.46 -3.60
C TRP A 131 1.27 -19.81 -4.83
N GLU A 132 1.59 -20.90 -5.54
CA GLU A 132 0.79 -21.36 -6.68
C GLU A 132 -0.64 -21.70 -6.27
N ASN A 133 -0.81 -22.36 -5.12
CA ASN A 133 -2.13 -22.65 -4.57
C ASN A 133 -2.94 -21.36 -4.27
N MET A 134 -2.30 -20.33 -3.72
CA MET A 134 -2.93 -19.02 -3.51
C MET A 134 -3.40 -18.37 -4.81
N LEU A 135 -2.73 -18.60 -5.94
CA LEU A 135 -3.14 -18.06 -7.23
C LEU A 135 -4.24 -18.88 -7.91
N MET A 136 -4.17 -20.21 -7.77
CA MET A 136 -5.05 -21.15 -8.50
C MET A 136 -6.35 -21.49 -7.74
N ALA A 137 -6.31 -21.49 -6.41
CA ALA A 137 -7.46 -21.77 -5.54
C ALA A 137 -7.57 -20.74 -4.40
N PRO A 138 -7.70 -19.44 -4.72
CA PRO A 138 -7.63 -18.34 -3.74
C PRO A 138 -8.65 -18.43 -2.60
N GLN A 139 -9.79 -19.09 -2.82
CA GLN A 139 -10.86 -19.25 -1.83
C GLN A 139 -10.53 -20.30 -0.75
N GLU A 140 -9.70 -21.28 -1.09
CA GLU A 140 -9.35 -22.42 -0.22
C GLU A 140 -7.91 -22.32 0.31
N ALA A 141 -7.09 -21.49 -0.35
CA ALA A 141 -5.68 -21.36 -0.09
C ALA A 141 -5.40 -20.91 1.34
N GLN A 142 -4.44 -21.60 1.97
CA GLN A 142 -3.93 -21.20 3.27
C GLN A 142 -2.90 -20.09 3.13
N PRO A 143 -2.82 -19.15 4.09
CA PRO A 143 -1.72 -18.21 4.16
C PRO A 143 -0.37 -18.93 4.23
N MET A 144 0.67 -18.30 3.68
CA MET A 144 2.04 -18.80 3.69
C MET A 144 2.97 -17.84 4.42
N ASN A 145 4.09 -18.35 4.92
CA ASN A 145 5.17 -17.49 5.39
C ASN A 145 6.17 -17.18 4.27
N ALA A 146 6.70 -15.96 4.26
CA ALA A 146 7.70 -15.53 3.31
C ALA A 146 8.64 -14.47 3.91
N ASN A 147 9.82 -14.33 3.34
CA ASN A 147 10.69 -13.19 3.57
C ASN A 147 10.26 -12.04 2.67
N PHE A 148 10.27 -10.84 3.22
CA PHE A 148 9.86 -9.60 2.58
C PHE A 148 11.03 -8.64 2.46
N ARG A 149 11.23 -8.08 1.27
CA ARG A 149 12.17 -7.00 1.03
C ARG A 149 11.52 -5.90 0.20
N TYR A 150 11.47 -4.71 0.76
CA TYR A 150 11.02 -3.48 0.11
C TYR A 150 12.23 -2.64 -0.29
N ILE A 151 12.26 -2.19 -1.54
CA ILE A 151 13.34 -1.36 -2.10
C ILE A 151 12.69 -0.18 -2.83
N ASN A 152 12.84 1.04 -2.31
CA ASN A 152 12.56 2.25 -3.10
C ASN A 152 13.87 2.79 -3.68
N ASP A 153 13.90 4.04 -4.11
CA ASP A 153 15.07 4.73 -4.67
C ASP A 153 16.22 4.96 -3.67
N LYS A 154 15.97 4.92 -2.36
CA LYS A 154 16.97 5.30 -1.33
C LYS A 154 17.09 4.34 -0.15
N LEU A 155 16.20 3.36 -0.05
CA LEU A 155 16.02 2.52 1.14
C LEU A 155 15.74 1.08 0.77
N VAL A 156 16.43 0.18 1.48
CA VAL A 156 16.09 -1.25 1.57
C VAL A 156 15.55 -1.52 2.98
N HIS A 157 14.38 -2.16 3.06
CA HIS A 157 13.78 -2.63 4.31
C HIS A 157 13.45 -4.11 4.17
N SER A 158 13.93 -4.95 5.09
CA SER A 158 13.67 -6.40 5.06
C SER A 158 13.04 -6.87 6.37
N VAL A 159 12.09 -7.81 6.25
CA VAL A 159 11.48 -8.51 7.37
C VAL A 159 11.36 -9.99 6.99
N ASP A 160 11.88 -10.86 7.83
CA ASP A 160 11.80 -12.30 7.61
C ASP A 160 10.51 -12.88 8.19
N ASN A 161 10.01 -13.94 7.57
CA ASN A 161 8.87 -14.73 8.07
C ASN A 161 7.60 -13.89 8.32
N ILE A 162 7.23 -13.04 7.36
CA ILE A 162 5.92 -12.39 7.32
C ILE A 162 4.87 -13.39 6.84
N THR A 163 3.60 -13.16 7.18
CA THR A 163 2.48 -13.95 6.65
C THR A 163 1.91 -13.28 5.39
N ILE A 164 1.68 -14.08 4.36
CA ILE A 164 1.10 -13.65 3.08
C ILE A 164 -0.18 -14.43 2.85
N GLY A 165 -1.28 -13.72 2.58
CA GLY A 165 -2.59 -14.30 2.30
C GLY A 165 -3.27 -13.64 1.10
N VAL A 166 -4.27 -14.30 0.52
CA VAL A 166 -5.12 -13.67 -0.50
C VAL A 166 -6.04 -12.66 0.18
N SER A 167 -6.33 -11.54 -0.50
CA SER A 167 -7.21 -10.50 0.00
C SER A 167 -8.40 -10.25 -0.93
N GLY A 168 -9.50 -9.78 -0.34
CA GLY A 168 -10.73 -9.45 -1.04
C GLY A 168 -11.76 -10.58 -1.06
N LYS A 169 -12.84 -10.39 -1.82
CA LYS A 169 -13.97 -11.32 -1.95
C LYS A 169 -14.17 -11.67 -3.42
N SER A 170 -14.89 -10.82 -4.17
CA SER A 170 -15.05 -10.98 -5.63
C SER A 170 -13.74 -10.84 -6.40
N SER A 171 -12.77 -10.10 -5.86
CA SER A 171 -11.45 -9.95 -6.50
C SER A 171 -10.69 -11.28 -6.66
N MET A 172 -11.10 -12.32 -5.92
CA MET A 172 -10.54 -13.66 -6.04
C MET A 172 -10.91 -14.35 -7.36
N GLU A 173 -11.94 -13.88 -8.06
CA GLU A 173 -12.39 -14.41 -9.35
C GLU A 173 -11.49 -13.97 -10.51
N PHE A 174 -10.62 -12.97 -10.32
CA PHE A 174 -9.67 -12.53 -11.34
C PHE A 174 -8.37 -13.32 -11.28
N ASN A 175 -7.72 -13.51 -12.44
CA ASN A 175 -6.44 -14.23 -12.53
C ASN A 175 -5.32 -13.64 -11.67
N LYS A 176 -5.36 -12.33 -11.40
CA LYS A 176 -4.36 -11.62 -10.62
C LYS A 176 -4.92 -11.31 -9.24
N GLN A 177 -4.49 -12.10 -8.27
CA GLN A 177 -4.95 -12.03 -6.90
C GLN A 177 -4.47 -10.77 -6.19
N ALA A 178 -5.34 -10.16 -5.37
CA ALA A 178 -4.92 -9.18 -4.37
C ALA A 178 -4.30 -9.91 -3.17
N ILE A 179 -3.27 -9.32 -2.56
CA ILE A 179 -2.44 -9.98 -1.56
C ILE A 179 -2.45 -9.15 -0.29
N LYS A 180 -2.50 -9.79 0.87
CA LYS A 180 -2.27 -9.16 2.16
C LYS A 180 -0.89 -9.58 2.68
N LEU A 181 -0.10 -8.59 3.10
CA LEU A 181 1.16 -8.80 3.80
C LEU A 181 0.94 -8.46 5.27
N GLU A 182 1.18 -9.42 6.16
CA GLU A 182 1.03 -9.28 7.60
C GLU A 182 2.37 -9.49 8.31
N PHE A 183 2.76 -8.52 9.13
CA PHE A 183 3.99 -8.51 9.90
C PHE A 183 3.67 -8.94 11.34
N ASP A 184 4.43 -9.89 11.88
CA ASP A 184 4.11 -10.47 13.20
C ASP A 184 4.39 -9.48 14.34
N THR A 185 3.32 -8.87 14.84
CA THR A 185 3.39 -7.94 15.96
C THR A 185 3.79 -8.61 17.28
N LYS A 186 3.64 -9.93 17.42
CA LYS A 186 4.05 -10.66 18.64
C LYS A 186 5.58 -10.65 18.81
N VAL A 187 6.31 -10.49 17.70
CA VAL A 187 7.76 -10.35 17.68
C VAL A 187 8.21 -8.96 17.23
N ASN A 188 7.34 -7.95 17.43
CA ASN A 188 7.58 -6.53 17.14
C ASN A 188 7.94 -6.23 15.67
N GLN A 189 7.49 -7.05 14.72
CA GLN A 189 7.62 -6.71 13.30
C GLN A 189 6.60 -5.66 12.89
N SER A 190 7.04 -4.75 12.01
CA SER A 190 6.15 -3.83 11.31
C SER A 190 6.82 -3.33 10.04
N PHE A 191 6.00 -2.78 9.15
CA PHE A 191 6.43 -2.06 7.97
C PHE A 191 6.13 -0.58 8.15
N PHE A 192 7.10 0.16 8.71
CA PHE A 192 6.94 1.59 9.03
C PHE A 192 5.65 1.86 9.82
N SER A 193 5.55 1.22 11.00
CA SER A 193 4.41 1.27 11.92
C SER A 193 3.12 0.60 11.43
N ARG A 194 3.16 -0.11 10.31
CA ARG A 194 2.02 -0.91 9.81
C ARG A 194 2.20 -2.38 10.17
N PRO A 195 1.22 -2.99 10.87
CA PRO A 195 1.21 -4.43 11.11
C PRO A 195 0.78 -5.20 9.86
N SER A 196 0.14 -4.54 8.90
CA SER A 196 -0.24 -5.12 7.62
C SER A 196 -0.40 -4.05 6.54
N VAL A 197 -0.19 -4.46 5.29
CA VAL A 197 -0.54 -3.70 4.09
C VAL A 197 -1.24 -4.62 3.09
N LYS A 198 -2.03 -4.04 2.19
CA LYS A 198 -2.66 -4.79 1.10
C LYS A 198 -2.06 -4.38 -0.23
N LEU A 199 -1.87 -5.35 -1.11
CA LEU A 199 -1.49 -5.17 -2.49
C LEU A 199 -2.74 -5.41 -3.33
N ARG A 200 -3.36 -4.32 -3.81
CA ARG A 200 -4.51 -4.38 -4.70
C ARG A 200 -4.05 -4.70 -6.11
N SER A 201 -4.70 -5.69 -6.73
CA SER A 201 -4.32 -6.14 -8.07
C SER A 201 -4.79 -5.20 -9.18
N GLU A 202 -5.79 -4.36 -8.89
CA GLU A 202 -6.47 -3.44 -9.83
C GLU A 202 -7.03 -4.16 -11.06
N SER A 203 -7.39 -5.44 -10.93
CA SER A 203 -7.73 -6.28 -12.10
C SER A 203 -9.04 -5.91 -12.79
N SER A 204 -9.97 -5.28 -12.08
CA SER A 204 -11.23 -4.77 -12.62
C SER A 204 -11.11 -3.36 -13.21
N ASP A 205 -10.01 -2.65 -12.95
CA ASP A 205 -9.78 -1.30 -13.45
C ASP A 205 -8.80 -1.33 -14.64
N PRO A 206 -9.26 -1.15 -15.89
CA PRO A 206 -8.37 -1.14 -17.06
C PRO A 206 -7.35 0.00 -17.05
N THR A 207 -7.55 1.03 -16.23
CA THR A 207 -6.60 2.14 -16.06
C THR A 207 -5.65 1.92 -14.88
N MET A 208 -6.01 1.02 -13.97
CA MET A 208 -5.42 0.80 -12.64
C MET A 208 -5.39 2.02 -11.71
N ILE A 209 -5.72 3.23 -12.16
CA ILE A 209 -5.50 4.46 -11.39
C ILE A 209 -6.71 4.94 -10.60
N ARG A 210 -7.91 4.36 -10.76
CA ARG A 210 -9.13 4.90 -10.14
C ARG A 210 -9.08 4.87 -8.62
N GLU A 211 -8.65 3.76 -8.00
CA GLU A 211 -8.53 3.68 -6.53
C GLU A 211 -7.50 4.69 -6.00
N LYS A 212 -6.31 4.76 -6.62
CA LYS A 212 -5.27 5.74 -6.24
C LYS A 212 -5.72 7.18 -6.40
N LEU A 213 -6.36 7.52 -7.52
CA LEU A 213 -6.87 8.85 -7.77
C LEU A 213 -7.96 9.23 -6.77
N TYR A 214 -8.85 8.29 -6.43
CA TYR A 214 -9.90 8.54 -5.44
C TYR A 214 -9.32 8.78 -4.03
N ILE A 215 -8.29 8.01 -3.65
CA ILE A 215 -7.51 8.27 -2.43
C ILE A 215 -6.95 9.70 -2.43
N ASP A 216 -6.34 10.13 -3.54
CA ASP A 216 -5.75 11.48 -3.64
C ASP A 216 -6.81 12.58 -3.59
N MET A 217 -7.99 12.34 -4.18
CA MET A 217 -9.12 13.26 -4.13
C MET A 217 -9.68 13.38 -2.71
N LEU A 218 -9.84 12.27 -1.98
CA LEU A 218 -10.27 12.28 -0.57
C LEU A 218 -9.28 13.07 0.31
N ASN A 219 -7.98 12.86 0.11
CA ASN A 219 -6.95 13.64 0.79
C ASN A 219 -7.07 15.15 0.46
N ALA A 220 -7.28 15.51 -0.81
CA ALA A 220 -7.40 16.90 -1.25
C ALA A 220 -8.65 17.65 -0.72
N VAL A 221 -9.66 16.90 -0.28
CA VAL A 221 -10.85 17.46 0.39
C VAL A 221 -10.81 17.33 1.93
N GLY A 222 -9.69 16.87 2.48
CA GLY A 222 -9.51 16.75 3.94
C GLY A 222 -10.30 15.62 4.57
N VAL A 223 -10.63 14.56 3.81
CA VAL A 223 -11.29 13.36 4.34
C VAL A 223 -10.22 12.32 4.70
N PRO A 224 -10.22 11.77 5.92
CA PRO A 224 -9.27 10.72 6.30
C PRO A 224 -9.45 9.49 5.41
N THR A 225 -8.37 9.06 4.77
CA THR A 225 -8.37 7.90 3.89
C THR A 225 -7.05 7.11 4.01
N GLN A 226 -7.03 5.89 3.48
CA GLN A 226 -5.79 5.10 3.34
C GLN A 226 -4.76 5.84 2.48
N GLN A 227 -3.47 5.64 2.76
CA GLN A 227 -2.44 5.98 1.78
C GLN A 227 -2.32 4.85 0.74
N GLY A 228 -1.91 5.21 -0.48
CA GLY A 228 -1.69 4.28 -1.59
C GLY A 228 -0.42 4.63 -2.34
N ALA A 229 0.35 3.63 -2.78
CA ALA A 229 1.54 3.84 -3.63
C ALA A 229 1.79 2.63 -4.53
N TRP A 230 2.38 2.89 -5.70
CA TRP A 230 2.63 1.86 -6.70
C TRP A 230 3.87 1.02 -6.36
N VAL A 231 3.72 -0.30 -6.42
CA VAL A 231 4.82 -1.24 -6.17
C VAL A 231 4.90 -2.32 -7.24
N ARG A 232 6.12 -2.72 -7.60
CA ARG A 232 6.39 -3.91 -8.41
C ARG A 232 6.62 -5.08 -7.49
N VAL A 233 5.92 -6.18 -7.72
CA VAL A 233 5.99 -7.36 -6.86
C VAL A 233 6.69 -8.49 -7.59
N PHE A 234 7.64 -9.13 -6.92
CA PHE A 234 8.31 -10.34 -7.35
C PHE A 234 8.17 -11.41 -6.28
N MET A 235 7.87 -12.64 -6.68
CA MET A 235 7.85 -13.81 -5.81
C MET A 235 8.88 -14.82 -6.35
N ASN A 236 9.82 -15.24 -5.50
CA ASN A 236 10.87 -16.19 -5.88
C ASN A 236 11.57 -15.80 -7.19
N SER A 237 11.95 -14.51 -7.29
CA SER A 237 12.60 -13.89 -8.46
C SER A 237 11.79 -13.83 -9.75
N LYS A 238 10.50 -14.21 -9.71
CA LYS A 238 9.58 -14.08 -10.85
C LYS A 238 8.68 -12.87 -10.67
N ALA A 239 8.49 -12.10 -11.73
CA ALA A 239 7.59 -10.95 -11.72
C ALA A 239 6.14 -11.41 -11.49
N VAL A 240 5.48 -10.84 -10.48
CA VAL A 240 4.04 -11.00 -10.24
C VAL A 240 3.29 -9.85 -10.91
N GLY A 241 3.83 -8.64 -10.87
CA GLY A 241 3.32 -7.48 -11.60
C GLY A 241 3.28 -6.20 -10.77
N LEU A 242 2.63 -5.18 -11.32
CA LEU A 242 2.39 -3.89 -10.65
C LEU A 242 1.17 -3.97 -9.73
N TYR A 243 1.27 -3.50 -8.50
CA TYR A 243 0.17 -3.48 -7.53
C TYR A 243 0.04 -2.08 -6.93
N LEU A 244 -1.18 -1.70 -6.53
CA LEU A 244 -1.39 -0.56 -5.65
C LEU A 244 -1.26 -1.07 -4.21
N MET A 245 -0.18 -0.71 -3.52
CA MET A 245 -0.02 -0.99 -2.10
C MET A 245 -0.82 0.05 -1.32
N VAL A 246 -1.68 -0.39 -0.40
CA VAL A 246 -2.51 0.47 0.45
C VAL A 246 -2.42 0.08 1.93
N ASP A 247 -2.77 1.03 2.79
CA ASP A 247 -2.98 0.75 4.22
C ASP A 247 -4.05 -0.34 4.43
N ASP A 248 -3.85 -1.21 5.42
CA ASP A 248 -4.92 -2.06 5.92
C ASP A 248 -5.75 -1.30 6.97
N ILE A 249 -7.04 -1.14 6.72
CA ILE A 249 -7.96 -0.43 7.60
C ILE A 249 -8.22 -1.24 8.87
N GLY A 250 -7.65 -0.78 9.98
CA GLY A 250 -7.71 -1.43 11.28
C GLY A 250 -7.17 -0.54 12.39
N ASN A 251 -6.75 -1.16 13.49
CA ASN A 251 -6.25 -0.47 14.68
C ASN A 251 -5.06 0.47 14.40
N SER A 252 -4.13 0.06 13.54
CA SER A 252 -2.98 0.89 13.19
C SER A 252 -3.40 2.07 12.32
N PHE A 253 -4.27 1.86 11.33
CA PHE A 253 -4.82 2.95 10.52
C PHE A 253 -5.52 4.01 11.38
N LEU A 254 -6.37 3.62 12.31
CA LEU A 254 -7.01 4.57 13.23
C LEU A 254 -5.98 5.38 14.03
N LYS A 255 -4.96 4.69 14.58
CA LYS A 255 -3.92 5.37 15.35
C LYS A 255 -3.10 6.33 14.49
N GLN A 256 -2.61 5.86 13.35
CA GLN A 256 -1.63 6.59 12.53
C GLN A 256 -2.28 7.68 11.68
N THR A 257 -3.43 7.39 11.08
CA THR A 257 -4.10 8.29 10.13
C THR A 257 -5.15 9.13 10.83
N VAL A 258 -6.10 8.53 11.54
CA VAL A 258 -7.23 9.28 12.14
C VAL A 258 -6.81 10.08 13.38
N HIS A 259 -5.79 9.62 14.11
CA HIS A 259 -5.32 10.25 15.35
C HIS A 259 -3.88 10.74 15.28
N HIS A 260 -3.32 10.88 14.07
CA HIS A 260 -1.99 11.45 13.82
C HIS A 260 -0.85 10.82 14.65
N GLY A 261 -0.97 9.54 14.98
CA GLY A 261 0.01 8.79 15.76
C GLY A 261 -0.03 9.05 17.27
N ASP A 262 -0.97 9.83 17.78
CA ASP A 262 -1.07 10.16 19.20
C ASP A 262 -1.22 8.88 20.06
N PRO A 263 -0.25 8.57 20.94
CA PRO A 263 -0.31 7.39 21.79
C PRO A 263 -1.38 7.47 22.90
N ASN A 264 -1.90 8.66 23.20
CA ASN A 264 -2.81 8.90 24.31
C ASN A 264 -4.29 8.93 23.91
N VAL A 265 -4.60 8.85 22.61
CA VAL A 265 -5.98 8.89 22.15
C VAL A 265 -6.73 7.62 22.56
N VAL A 266 -7.85 7.82 23.25
CA VAL A 266 -8.86 6.80 23.47
C VAL A 266 -9.63 6.60 22.16
N ARG A 267 -9.33 5.51 21.46
CA ARG A 267 -9.90 5.20 20.14
C ARG A 267 -11.32 4.65 20.27
N GLY A 268 -12.20 5.03 19.33
CA GLY A 268 -13.50 4.38 19.14
C GLY A 268 -13.36 3.00 18.47
N SER A 269 -14.45 2.25 18.42
CA SER A 269 -14.49 0.95 17.72
C SER A 269 -14.63 1.13 16.22
N LEU A 270 -13.94 0.30 15.43
CA LEU A 270 -14.05 0.27 13.98
C LEU A 270 -15.01 -0.84 13.56
N TRP A 271 -16.01 -0.46 12.76
CA TRP A 271 -16.98 -1.37 12.19
C TRP A 271 -16.89 -1.34 10.66
N GLN A 272 -16.95 -2.52 10.05
CA GLN A 272 -17.13 -2.71 8.63
C GLN A 272 -18.59 -3.11 8.38
N MET A 273 -19.25 -2.34 7.52
CA MET A 273 -20.59 -2.66 7.03
C MET A 273 -20.49 -3.56 5.79
N ASN A 274 -21.53 -4.34 5.54
CA ASN A 274 -21.59 -5.29 4.46
C ASN A 274 -23.06 -5.52 4.06
N ALA A 275 -23.29 -5.87 2.81
CA ALA A 275 -24.60 -6.20 2.26
C ALA A 275 -24.53 -7.61 1.62
N PRO A 276 -24.55 -8.68 2.43
CA PRO A 276 -24.50 -10.05 1.90
C PRO A 276 -25.67 -10.39 0.97
N GLU A 277 -26.85 -9.82 1.20
CA GLU A 277 -28.08 -10.03 0.42
C GLU A 277 -28.86 -8.71 0.28
N VAL A 278 -29.80 -8.64 -0.67
CA VAL A 278 -30.60 -7.43 -0.90
C VAL A 278 -31.42 -7.05 0.34
N GLU A 279 -31.91 -8.03 1.09
CA GLU A 279 -32.71 -7.80 2.30
C GLU A 279 -31.86 -7.75 3.59
N GLN A 280 -30.54 -7.99 3.48
CA GLN A 280 -29.61 -7.98 4.60
C GLN A 280 -28.47 -7.01 4.32
N GLN A 281 -28.63 -5.78 4.79
CA GLN A 281 -27.71 -4.69 4.51
C GLN A 281 -27.29 -3.99 5.80
N GLY A 282 -26.04 -3.53 5.84
CA GLY A 282 -25.53 -2.61 6.86
C GLY A 282 -25.98 -1.18 6.59
N ASP A 283 -27.30 -0.93 6.60
CA ASP A 283 -27.96 0.33 6.18
C ASP A 283 -28.16 1.36 7.31
N LEU A 284 -27.56 1.12 8.49
CA LEU A 284 -27.65 1.98 9.67
C LEU A 284 -29.07 2.19 10.25
N ARG A 285 -30.07 1.40 9.85
CA ARG A 285 -31.40 1.47 10.47
C ARG A 285 -31.37 0.98 11.92
N TYR A 286 -32.12 1.65 12.79
CA TYR A 286 -32.31 1.21 14.17
C TYR A 286 -33.27 0.02 14.22
N LEU A 287 -32.76 -1.16 14.59
CA LEU A 287 -33.55 -2.41 14.68
C LEU A 287 -33.95 -2.75 16.12
N GLY A 288 -33.30 -2.11 17.10
CA GLY A 288 -33.52 -2.35 18.52
C GLY A 288 -32.28 -2.04 19.36
N PRO A 289 -32.40 -2.12 20.70
CA PRO A 289 -31.33 -1.73 21.61
C PRO A 289 -30.25 -2.79 21.80
N LEU A 290 -30.45 -4.03 21.33
CA LEU A 290 -29.54 -5.15 21.55
C LEU A 290 -28.70 -5.42 20.31
N ALA A 291 -27.42 -5.79 20.48
CA ALA A 291 -26.56 -6.19 19.38
C ALA A 291 -27.11 -7.41 18.61
N THR A 292 -27.94 -8.24 19.24
CA THR A 292 -28.62 -9.39 18.62
C THR A 292 -29.74 -8.98 17.66
N ASP A 293 -30.19 -7.74 17.70
CA ASP A 293 -31.23 -7.21 16.80
C ASP A 293 -30.67 -6.94 15.38
N TYR A 294 -29.34 -7.02 15.22
CA TYR A 294 -28.63 -6.67 14.00
C TYR A 294 -27.97 -7.90 13.35
N PRO A 295 -28.01 -8.05 12.02
CA PRO A 295 -27.38 -9.17 11.34
C PRO A 295 -25.84 -9.15 11.49
N LYS A 296 -25.27 -10.22 12.03
CA LYS A 296 -23.82 -10.33 12.28
C LYS A 296 -22.98 -10.24 11.00
N ASP A 297 -23.51 -10.66 9.87
CA ASP A 297 -22.81 -10.60 8.59
C ASP A 297 -22.83 -9.22 7.93
N CYS A 298 -23.72 -8.33 8.38
CA CYS A 298 -23.82 -6.94 7.95
C CYS A 298 -22.89 -6.02 8.77
N TYR A 299 -22.74 -6.25 10.08
CA TYR A 299 -21.94 -5.40 10.96
C TYR A 299 -20.77 -6.17 11.56
N LYS A 300 -19.59 -6.04 10.94
CA LYS A 300 -18.37 -6.75 11.35
C LYS A 300 -17.43 -5.84 12.11
N MET A 301 -17.16 -6.13 13.37
CA MET A 301 -16.17 -5.39 14.15
C MET A 301 -14.76 -5.68 13.63
N LYS A 302 -14.03 -4.64 13.23
CA LYS A 302 -12.64 -4.71 12.76
C LYS A 302 -11.64 -4.38 13.85
N ALA A 303 -12.01 -3.51 14.77
CA ALA A 303 -11.22 -3.17 15.94
C ALA A 303 -12.12 -2.78 17.09
N LEU A 304 -11.86 -3.34 18.27
CA LEU A 304 -12.47 -2.88 19.51
C LEU A 304 -11.70 -1.65 20.01
N GLY A 305 -12.43 -0.56 20.21
CA GLY A 305 -11.91 0.66 20.82
C GLY A 305 -12.27 0.75 22.29
N SER A 306 -12.83 1.89 22.70
CA SER A 306 -13.23 2.21 24.07
C SER A 306 -14.54 1.55 24.52
N ASN A 307 -15.21 0.80 23.65
CA ASN A 307 -16.38 0.03 24.05
C ASN A 307 -15.97 -1.17 24.92
N PRO A 308 -16.79 -1.54 25.92
CA PRO A 308 -16.56 -2.78 26.67
C PRO A 308 -16.67 -3.99 25.74
N VAL A 309 -15.88 -5.02 26.03
CA VAL A 309 -15.87 -6.28 25.25
C VAL A 309 -17.25 -6.94 25.25
N GLU A 310 -18.00 -6.77 26.34
CA GLU A 310 -19.33 -7.33 26.55
C GLU A 310 -20.42 -6.59 25.76
N ALA A 311 -20.15 -5.35 25.34
CA ALA A 311 -21.11 -4.53 24.59
C ALA A 311 -20.41 -3.66 23.52
N PRO A 312 -19.76 -4.29 22.52
CA PRO A 312 -18.87 -3.60 21.58
C PRO A 312 -19.62 -2.66 20.62
N MET A 313 -20.92 -2.90 20.42
CA MET A 313 -21.75 -2.23 19.42
C MET A 313 -22.57 -1.06 20.00
N THR A 314 -22.53 -0.83 21.31
CA THR A 314 -23.37 0.16 22.01
C THR A 314 -23.33 1.55 21.38
N GLN A 315 -22.14 2.06 21.04
CA GLN A 315 -22.00 3.37 20.39
C GLN A 315 -22.58 3.40 18.97
N LEU A 316 -22.46 2.29 18.21
CA LEU A 316 -23.02 2.20 16.87
C LEU A 316 -24.55 2.13 16.92
N ILE A 317 -25.12 1.36 17.85
CA ILE A 317 -26.56 1.31 18.10
C ILE A 317 -27.09 2.69 18.53
N GLN A 318 -26.33 3.41 19.35
CA GLN A 318 -26.69 4.77 19.73
C GLN A 318 -26.73 5.71 18.51
N LEU A 319 -25.74 5.64 17.62
CA LEU A 319 -25.76 6.40 16.36
C LEU A 319 -26.98 6.05 15.49
N MET A 320 -27.32 4.77 15.36
CA MET A 320 -28.51 4.32 14.63
C MET A 320 -29.80 4.85 15.27
N LYS A 321 -29.87 4.86 16.61
CA LYS A 321 -31.01 5.44 17.33
C LYS A 321 -31.09 6.95 17.13
N ASP A 322 -29.96 7.64 17.13
CA ASP A 322 -29.90 9.07 16.87
C ASP A 322 -30.36 9.39 15.44
N LEU A 323 -30.07 8.52 14.46
CA LEU A 323 -30.58 8.64 13.08
C LEU A 323 -32.10 8.46 13.03
N ASP A 324 -32.64 7.44 13.71
CA ASP A 324 -34.07 7.16 13.80
C ASP A 324 -34.86 8.27 14.51
N ASP A 325 -34.27 8.89 15.54
CA ASP A 325 -34.87 9.99 16.28
C ASP A 325 -34.77 11.34 15.58
N PHE A 326 -33.89 11.47 14.58
CA PHE A 326 -33.65 12.75 13.92
C PHE A 326 -34.79 13.09 12.96
N LYS A 327 -35.47 14.20 13.25
CA LYS A 327 -36.56 14.74 12.42
C LYS A 327 -36.09 15.98 11.68
N PRO A 328 -35.65 15.88 10.41
CA PRO A 328 -35.00 16.97 9.69
C PRO A 328 -35.89 18.22 9.50
N LEU A 329 -37.22 18.07 9.53
CA LEU A 329 -38.15 19.19 9.42
C LEU A 329 -38.46 19.89 10.76
N GLU A 330 -38.15 19.23 11.88
CA GLU A 330 -38.48 19.71 13.23
C GLU A 330 -37.21 20.09 14.02
N MET A 331 -36.03 19.64 13.59
CA MET A 331 -34.78 19.70 14.34
C MET A 331 -33.67 20.38 13.54
N ASN A 332 -32.86 21.18 14.22
CA ASN A 332 -31.65 21.75 13.62
C ASN A 332 -30.58 20.66 13.50
N GLY A 333 -30.36 20.16 12.28
CA GLY A 333 -29.36 19.10 12.03
C GLY A 333 -27.93 19.51 12.42
N GLY A 334 -27.54 20.76 12.17
CA GLY A 334 -26.21 21.24 12.54
C GLY A 334 -25.97 21.18 14.04
N GLU A 335 -26.93 21.60 14.85
CA GLU A 335 -26.83 21.51 16.31
C GLU A 335 -26.95 20.07 16.82
N TYR A 336 -27.86 19.29 16.24
CA TYR A 336 -28.12 17.92 16.66
C TYR A 336 -26.94 16.97 16.40
N TRP A 337 -26.29 17.10 15.24
CA TRP A 337 -25.24 16.19 14.80
C TRP A 337 -23.84 16.57 15.27
N LYS A 338 -23.61 17.85 15.59
CA LYS A 338 -22.26 18.36 15.94
C LYS A 338 -21.61 17.65 17.13
N SER A 339 -22.38 17.10 18.07
CA SER A 339 -21.85 16.33 19.20
C SER A 339 -21.81 14.81 18.98
N LYS A 340 -22.30 14.33 17.83
CA LYS A 340 -22.54 12.90 17.56
C LYS A 340 -21.68 12.34 16.44
N LEU A 341 -21.34 13.15 15.44
CA LEU A 341 -20.46 12.77 14.32
C LEU A 341 -19.65 13.97 13.81
N ASP A 342 -18.56 13.68 13.12
CA ASP A 342 -17.82 14.68 12.33
C ASP A 342 -18.63 15.06 11.09
N VAL A 343 -19.50 16.08 11.24
CA VAL A 343 -20.45 16.49 10.20
C VAL A 343 -19.74 16.94 8.93
N ASP A 344 -18.66 17.69 9.06
CA ASP A 344 -17.91 18.20 7.91
C ASP A 344 -17.22 17.05 7.16
N GLY A 345 -16.51 16.17 7.87
CA GLY A 345 -15.85 15.01 7.27
C GLY A 345 -16.86 14.08 6.58
N PHE A 346 -18.00 13.82 7.22
CA PHE A 346 -19.08 13.01 6.65
C PHE A 346 -19.65 13.64 5.36
N LEU A 347 -20.04 14.92 5.38
CA LEU A 347 -20.64 15.57 4.22
C LEU A 347 -19.67 15.66 3.03
N ARG A 348 -18.37 15.89 3.29
CA ARG A 348 -17.33 15.86 2.25
C ARG A 348 -17.17 14.46 1.66
N ASN A 349 -17.15 13.43 2.51
CA ASN A 349 -17.11 12.04 2.04
C ASN A 349 -18.34 11.72 1.15
N MET A 350 -19.55 12.06 1.60
CA MET A 350 -20.78 11.85 0.82
C MET A 350 -20.77 12.57 -0.53
N ALA A 351 -20.26 13.81 -0.58
CA ALA A 351 -20.10 14.53 -1.84
C ALA A 351 -19.14 13.80 -2.79
N MET A 352 -18.05 13.23 -2.26
CA MET A 352 -17.08 12.47 -3.03
C MET A 352 -17.64 11.14 -3.56
N GLU A 353 -18.41 10.40 -2.75
CA GLU A 353 -19.09 9.18 -3.19
C GLU A 353 -20.07 9.46 -4.36
N PHE A 354 -20.82 10.57 -4.28
CA PHE A 354 -21.68 11.02 -5.37
C PHE A 354 -20.89 11.37 -6.64
N LEU A 355 -19.82 12.18 -6.52
CA LEU A 355 -19.00 12.61 -7.65
C LEU A 355 -18.22 11.47 -8.30
N ALA A 356 -17.79 10.47 -7.52
CA ALA A 356 -17.09 9.29 -8.02
C ALA A 356 -18.02 8.30 -8.72
N GLY A 357 -19.35 8.47 -8.62
CA GLY A 357 -20.32 7.50 -9.11
C GLY A 357 -20.20 6.19 -8.35
N SER A 358 -20.06 6.26 -7.03
CA SER A 358 -19.93 5.08 -6.16
C SER A 358 -21.31 4.54 -5.81
N TRP A 359 -21.91 3.80 -6.75
CA TRP A 359 -23.31 3.34 -6.68
C TRP A 359 -23.58 2.36 -5.52
N ASP A 360 -22.53 1.80 -4.92
CA ASP A 360 -22.56 0.74 -3.90
C ASP A 360 -22.05 1.24 -2.52
N ALA A 361 -21.78 2.55 -2.38
CA ALA A 361 -21.23 3.12 -1.16
C ALA A 361 -22.28 3.63 -0.15
N TYR A 362 -23.55 3.71 -0.55
CA TYR A 362 -24.66 4.10 0.30
C TYR A 362 -25.85 3.15 0.05
N TRP A 363 -26.45 2.66 1.14
CA TRP A 363 -27.48 1.63 1.17
C TRP A 363 -28.68 2.11 1.98
#